data_AF-A0A5J6MCJ3-F1
#
_entry.id   AF-A0A5J6MCJ3-F1
#
_cell.length_a   1.000
_cell.length_b   1.000
_cell.length_c   1.000
_cell.angle_alpha   90.00
_cell.angle_beta   90.00
_cell.angle_gamma   90.00
#
_symmetry.space_group_name_H-M   'P 1'
#
loop_
_entity.id
_entity.type
_entity.pdbx_description
1 polymer ?
#
loop_
_entity_poly.entity_id
_entity_poly.type
_entity_poly.pdbx_seq_one_letter_code
_entity_poly.pdbx_strand_id
1 'polypeptide(L)'
;MQMDGGFHVDMIEVFAERYGKGLPAGDRKAQSFQSTARAGWPRFSLAVQRQAAQAIRAALEHVLHPPITERSMNPFPCPCCGYIVHADPPGSYDICPICFWEDDISQLRFPEMGGANHVSLIQGQRNFVRIGASEERILKHVRKPLASEQRDPDWRPIDPARDQIERPQAGVDYGSTYPADSTRLYYWRKPQAQ
;
A
#
# COMPACT_ATOMS: atom_id res chain seq x y z
N MET A 1 40.20 23.16 16.10
CA MET A 1 39.28 23.55 15.02
C MET A 1 38.86 22.26 14.33
N GLN A 2 37.77 21.66 14.82
CA GLN A 2 36.50 21.42 14.10
C GLN A 2 36.62 20.33 13.00
N MET A 3 36.10 19.10 13.21
CA MET A 3 34.70 18.60 13.06
C MET A 3 34.38 18.40 11.55
N ASP A 4 33.84 17.29 11.03
CA ASP A 4 32.72 16.40 11.39
C ASP A 4 32.89 15.02 10.71
N GLY A 5 32.31 13.88 11.10
CA GLY A 5 31.11 13.63 11.90
C GLY A 5 30.09 12.78 11.09
N GLY A 6 30.38 11.50 10.86
CA GLY A 6 29.43 10.55 10.28
C GLY A 6 28.76 9.70 11.36
N PHE A 7 27.46 9.91 11.58
CA PHE A 7 26.64 9.10 12.49
C PHE A 7 26.37 7.72 11.89
N HIS A 8 27.01 6.69 12.44
CA HIS A 8 26.59 5.30 12.25
C HIS A 8 25.71 4.93 13.45
N VAL A 9 24.39 5.00 13.28
CA VAL A 9 23.46 4.43 14.26
C VAL A 9 23.49 2.91 14.11
N ASP A 10 23.95 2.22 15.15
CA ASP A 10 23.86 0.77 15.24
C ASP A 10 22.42 0.39 15.56
N MET A 11 21.72 -0.21 14.58
CA MET A 11 20.34 -0.65 14.75
C MET A 11 20.18 -1.67 15.88
N ILE A 12 21.26 -2.33 16.33
CA ILE A 12 21.21 -3.29 17.44
C ILE A 12 20.91 -2.60 18.78
N GLU A 13 21.44 -1.40 19.02
CA GLU A 13 21.19 -0.65 20.26
C GLU A 13 19.76 -0.10 20.34
N VAL A 14 19.22 0.40 19.23
CA VAL A 14 17.85 0.95 19.16
C VAL A 14 16.78 -0.12 19.48
N PHE A 15 17.04 -1.38 19.10
CA PHE A 15 16.13 -2.48 19.38
C PHE A 15 16.18 -2.97 20.84
N ALA A 16 17.34 -2.87 21.50
CA ALA A 16 17.50 -3.26 22.90
C ALA A 16 16.78 -2.29 23.86
N GLU A 17 16.75 -1.00 23.54
CA GLU A 17 16.08 0.02 24.36
C GLU A 17 14.55 -0.08 24.34
N ARG A 18 13.96 -0.51 23.21
CA ARG A 18 12.50 -0.45 23.02
C ARG A 18 11.75 -1.66 23.58
N TYR A 19 12.40 -2.82 23.74
CA TYR A 19 11.74 -4.07 24.11
C TYR A 19 12.33 -4.78 25.34
N GLY A 20 13.33 -4.18 26.01
CA GLY A 20 14.09 -4.81 27.09
C GLY A 20 13.52 -4.74 28.51
N LYS A 21 12.24 -4.39 28.73
CA LYS A 21 11.68 -4.32 30.10
C LYS A 21 10.40 -5.12 30.24
N GLY A 22 10.52 -6.33 30.81
CA GLY A 22 9.40 -7.01 31.47
C GLY A 22 9.46 -8.52 31.50
N LEU A 23 10.29 -9.11 32.38
CA LEU A 23 10.03 -10.43 32.95
C LEU A 23 10.34 -10.39 34.46
N PRO A 24 9.44 -10.89 35.34
CA PRO A 24 9.55 -10.70 36.78
C PRO A 24 10.58 -11.63 37.43
N ALA A 25 11.15 -11.13 38.54
CA ALA A 25 12.09 -11.81 39.40
C ALA A 25 11.47 -13.06 40.04
N GLY A 26 12.19 -14.18 39.97
CA GLY A 26 11.91 -15.40 40.72
C GLY A 26 13.23 -15.99 41.22
N ASP A 27 13.46 -15.85 42.52
CA ASP A 27 14.63 -16.37 43.23
C ASP A 27 14.85 -17.86 42.98
N ARG A 28 16.06 -18.23 42.54
CA ARG A 28 16.74 -19.47 42.93
C ARG A 28 18.22 -19.40 42.54
N LYS A 29 19.06 -19.29 43.57
CA LYS A 29 20.52 -19.53 43.65
C LYS A 29 21.22 -19.89 42.33
N ALA A 30 22.00 -18.94 41.82
CA ALA A 30 23.03 -19.21 40.82
C ALA A 30 24.06 -20.19 41.41
N GLN A 31 23.97 -21.46 41.02
CA GLN A 31 25.13 -22.35 41.09
C GLN A 31 26.06 -21.96 39.96
N SER A 32 27.30 -21.64 40.32
CA SER A 32 28.39 -21.37 39.39
C SER A 32 28.60 -22.58 38.48
N PHE A 33 28.07 -22.53 37.26
CA PHE A 33 28.45 -23.49 36.23
C PHE A 33 29.81 -23.03 35.68
N GLN A 34 30.88 -23.65 36.19
CA GLN A 34 32.20 -23.52 35.58
C GLN A 34 32.13 -23.98 34.13
N SER A 35 32.46 -23.07 33.22
CA SER A 35 32.58 -23.32 31.79
C SER A 35 33.63 -24.41 31.53
N THR A 36 33.17 -25.63 31.28
CA THR A 36 33.98 -26.65 30.62
C THR A 36 33.90 -26.41 29.12
N ALA A 37 34.75 -25.52 28.64
CA ALA A 37 35.03 -25.36 27.22
C ALA A 37 35.74 -26.63 26.71
N ARG A 38 34.97 -27.70 26.42
CA ARG A 38 35.42 -28.90 25.66
C ARG A 38 34.33 -29.90 25.28
N ALA A 39 33.04 -29.56 25.36
CA ALA A 39 32.00 -30.37 24.73
C ALA A 39 31.85 -29.90 23.27
N GLY A 40 32.45 -30.64 22.34
CA GLY A 40 32.17 -30.48 20.91
C GLY A 40 30.66 -30.56 20.68
N TRP A 41 30.12 -29.65 19.87
CA TRP A 41 28.71 -29.66 19.53
C TRP A 41 28.38 -31.05 18.97
N PRO A 42 27.29 -31.71 19.44
CA PRO A 42 26.96 -33.03 18.94
C PRO A 42 26.90 -32.99 17.41
N ARG A 43 27.64 -33.90 16.76
CA ARG A 43 27.59 -34.11 15.32
C ARG A 43 26.22 -34.67 14.97
N PHE A 44 25.24 -33.81 14.86
CA PHE A 44 23.97 -34.15 14.24
C PHE A 44 24.25 -34.56 12.79
N SER A 45 23.49 -35.54 12.28
CA SER A 45 23.66 -35.99 10.90
C SER A 45 23.50 -34.80 9.95
N LEU A 46 24.17 -34.86 8.79
CA LEU A 46 24.06 -33.81 7.78
C LEU A 46 22.59 -33.55 7.38
N ALA A 47 21.73 -34.57 7.49
CA ALA A 47 20.30 -34.47 7.28
C ALA A 47 19.61 -33.60 8.35
N VAL A 48 19.90 -33.81 9.63
CA VAL A 48 19.35 -33.02 10.75
C VAL A 48 19.84 -31.56 10.67
N GLN A 49 21.11 -31.34 10.32
CA GLN A 49 21.65 -29.99 10.12
C GLN A 49 20.98 -29.27 8.94
N ARG A 50 20.75 -29.97 7.81
CA ARG A 50 20.02 -29.42 6.66
C ARG A 50 18.57 -29.11 6.99
N GLN A 51 17.91 -29.96 7.76
CA GLN A 51 16.52 -29.78 8.14
C GLN A 51 16.34 -28.60 9.10
N ALA A 52 17.26 -28.43 10.07
CA ALA A 52 17.31 -27.26 10.93
C ALA A 52 17.59 -25.97 10.14
N ALA A 53 18.54 -26.00 9.20
CA ALA A 53 18.83 -24.85 8.34
C ALA A 53 17.67 -24.49 7.39
N GLN A 54 16.97 -25.48 6.83
CA GLN A 54 15.77 -25.27 6.03
C GLN A 54 14.63 -24.69 6.85
N ALA A 55 14.41 -25.16 8.08
CA ALA A 55 13.39 -24.61 8.98
C ALA A 55 13.71 -23.16 9.38
N ILE A 56 14.97 -22.85 9.71
CA ILE A 56 15.41 -21.48 10.01
C ILE A 56 15.25 -20.59 8.77
N ARG A 57 15.61 -21.05 7.58
CA ARG A 57 15.45 -20.30 6.34
C ARG A 57 13.98 -20.04 6.02
N ALA A 58 13.10 -21.03 6.17
CA ALA A 58 11.66 -20.85 5.99
C ALA A 58 11.08 -19.87 7.02
N ALA A 59 11.51 -19.97 8.28
CA ALA A 59 11.11 -19.02 9.33
C ALA A 59 11.62 -17.60 9.05
N LEU A 60 12.86 -17.44 8.58
CA LEU A 60 13.41 -16.15 8.17
C LEU A 60 12.72 -15.60 6.92
N GLU A 61 12.35 -16.46 5.95
CA GLU A 61 11.54 -16.08 4.79
C GLU A 61 10.18 -15.53 5.23
N HIS A 62 9.52 -16.11 6.24
CA HIS A 62 8.29 -15.56 6.83
C HIS A 62 8.49 -14.27 7.64
N VAL A 63 9.65 -14.07 8.29
CA VAL A 63 9.94 -12.82 9.01
C VAL A 63 10.27 -11.68 8.04
N LEU A 64 10.98 -11.99 6.95
CA LEU A 64 11.34 -11.03 5.90
C LEU A 64 10.18 -10.79 4.91
N HIS A 65 9.30 -11.78 4.74
CA HIS A 65 8.14 -11.77 3.86
C HIS A 65 6.97 -12.45 4.59
N PRO A 66 6.30 -11.74 5.52
CA PRO A 66 5.14 -12.30 6.21
C PRO A 66 4.13 -12.80 5.19
N PRO A 67 3.55 -14.01 5.37
CA PRO A 67 2.55 -14.51 4.46
C PRO A 67 1.40 -13.51 4.50
N ILE A 68 1.05 -12.95 3.34
CA ILE A 68 -0.05 -12.00 3.18
C ILE A 68 -1.34 -12.79 3.39
N THR A 69 -1.67 -13.06 4.65
CA THR A 69 -2.94 -13.67 5.05
C THR A 69 -3.79 -12.59 5.66
N GLU A 70 -4.47 -11.88 4.75
CA GLU A 70 -5.76 -11.16 4.84
C GLU A 70 -5.70 -9.96 3.88
N ARG A 71 -6.78 -9.78 3.11
CA ARG A 71 -6.95 -8.87 1.95
C ARG A 71 -6.15 -7.56 2.01
N SER A 72 -5.69 -7.10 0.85
CA SER A 72 -5.05 -5.80 0.66
C SER A 72 -5.71 -4.73 1.54
N MET A 73 -4.89 -4.03 2.34
CA MET A 73 -5.30 -2.92 3.22
C MET A 73 -6.02 -1.78 2.46
N ASN A 74 -6.04 -1.85 1.14
CA ASN A 74 -6.75 -0.96 0.24
C ASN A 74 -7.76 -1.81 -0.57
N PRO A 75 -9.07 -1.62 -0.42
CA PRO A 75 -10.07 -2.29 -1.26
C PRO A 75 -10.53 -1.45 -2.46
N PHE A 76 -10.13 -0.17 -2.56
CA PHE A 76 -10.68 0.75 -3.54
C PHE A 76 -9.68 1.14 -4.63
N PRO A 77 -10.06 0.98 -5.91
CA PRO A 77 -9.23 1.37 -7.05
C PRO A 77 -9.22 2.88 -7.29
N CYS A 78 -8.04 3.42 -7.60
CA CYS A 78 -7.93 4.78 -8.10
C CYS A 78 -8.64 4.87 -9.47
N PRO A 79 -9.57 5.82 -9.69
CA PRO A 79 -10.31 5.92 -10.94
C PRO A 79 -9.44 6.32 -12.14
N CYS A 80 -8.30 6.97 -11.90
CA CYS A 80 -7.38 7.40 -12.94
C CYS A 80 -6.49 6.26 -13.48
N CYS A 81 -5.95 5.40 -12.61
CA CYS A 81 -4.98 4.37 -13.02
C CYS A 81 -5.46 2.93 -12.86
N GLY A 82 -6.55 2.71 -12.13
CA GLY A 82 -7.16 1.42 -11.87
C GLY A 82 -6.51 0.59 -10.78
N TYR A 83 -5.36 1.00 -10.23
CA TYR A 83 -4.69 0.28 -9.15
C TYR A 83 -5.47 0.40 -7.84
N ILE A 84 -5.57 -0.71 -7.11
CA ILE A 84 -6.23 -0.80 -5.81
C ILE A 84 -5.27 -0.26 -4.74
N VAL A 85 -5.46 1.01 -4.38
CA VAL A 85 -4.51 1.77 -3.53
C VAL A 85 -5.16 2.64 -2.46
N HIS A 86 -6.49 2.78 -2.47
CA HIS A 86 -7.22 3.56 -1.47
C HIS A 86 -7.81 2.64 -0.39
N ALA A 87 -7.66 3.03 0.87
CA ALA A 87 -8.24 2.35 2.02
C ALA A 87 -9.72 2.70 2.19
N ASP A 88 -10.09 3.94 1.88
CA ASP A 88 -11.44 4.48 2.02
C ASP A 88 -12.20 4.52 0.67
N PRO A 89 -13.56 4.52 0.69
CA PRO A 89 -14.37 4.57 -0.52
C PRO A 89 -14.13 5.85 -1.35
N PRO A 90 -14.56 5.87 -2.63
CA PRO A 90 -14.46 7.06 -3.47
C PRO A 90 -14.92 8.35 -2.80
N GLY A 91 -14.13 9.39 -2.98
CA GLY A 91 -14.31 10.69 -2.33
C GLY A 91 -13.51 10.84 -1.05
N SER A 92 -12.45 10.05 -0.85
CA SER A 92 -11.59 10.14 0.34
C SER A 92 -10.62 11.32 0.30
N TYR A 93 -10.45 11.95 -0.87
CA TYR A 93 -9.43 12.96 -1.15
C TYR A 93 -7.98 12.45 -1.01
N ASP A 94 -7.79 11.13 -0.94
CA ASP A 94 -6.45 10.54 -0.94
C ASP A 94 -5.76 10.75 -2.28
N ILE A 95 -4.45 11.00 -2.23
CA ILE A 95 -3.63 11.11 -3.43
C ILE A 95 -3.08 9.73 -3.80
N CYS A 96 -3.43 9.26 -4.99
CA CYS A 96 -2.91 8.01 -5.53
C CYS A 96 -1.37 8.07 -5.69
N PRO A 97 -0.59 7.21 -5.02
CA PRO A 97 0.88 7.27 -5.11
C PRO A 97 1.43 6.84 -6.48
N ILE A 98 0.61 6.17 -7.29
CA ILE A 98 1.03 5.64 -8.60
C ILE A 98 0.86 6.67 -9.71
N CYS A 99 -0.25 7.43 -9.71
CA CYS A 99 -0.53 8.38 -10.79
C CYS A 99 -0.72 9.82 -10.30
N PHE A 100 -0.72 10.06 -8.98
CA PHE A 100 -0.92 11.36 -8.35
C PHE A 100 -2.28 12.01 -8.63
N TRP A 101 -3.31 11.18 -8.85
CA TRP A 101 -4.70 11.62 -8.88
C TRP A 101 -5.23 11.77 -7.45
N GLU A 102 -5.84 12.90 -7.12
CA GLU A 102 -6.60 13.08 -5.87
C GLU A 102 -8.00 12.49 -6.03
N ASP A 103 -8.42 11.64 -5.09
CA ASP A 103 -9.70 10.94 -5.12
C ASP A 103 -10.91 11.85 -4.83
N ASP A 104 -11.20 12.74 -5.79
CA ASP A 104 -12.31 13.67 -5.75
C ASP A 104 -13.60 13.05 -6.32
N ILE A 105 -14.65 13.03 -5.49
CA ILE A 105 -15.94 12.42 -5.85
C ILE A 105 -16.67 13.17 -6.97
N SER A 106 -16.45 14.49 -7.07
CA SER A 106 -17.10 15.31 -8.08
C SER A 106 -16.54 14.99 -9.46
N GLN A 107 -15.22 14.89 -9.59
CA GLN A 107 -14.54 14.50 -10.82
C GLN A 107 -14.72 13.01 -11.14
N LEU A 108 -15.03 12.15 -10.17
CA LEU A 108 -15.48 10.78 -10.46
C LEU A 108 -16.86 10.77 -11.12
N ARG A 109 -17.82 11.53 -10.58
CA ARG A 109 -19.19 11.62 -11.10
C ARG A 109 -19.28 12.36 -12.44
N PHE A 110 -18.53 13.45 -12.58
CA PHE A 110 -18.51 14.32 -13.76
C PHE A 110 -17.14 14.28 -14.43
N PRO A 111 -16.75 13.17 -15.07
CA PRO A 111 -15.38 12.90 -15.50
C PRO A 111 -14.83 13.82 -16.61
N GLU A 112 -15.68 14.66 -17.20
CA GLU A 112 -15.29 15.70 -18.15
C GLU A 112 -14.83 17.00 -17.46
N MET A 113 -15.12 17.19 -16.15
CA MET A 113 -14.81 18.41 -15.42
C MET A 113 -13.40 18.40 -14.83
N GLY A 114 -12.77 19.58 -14.80
CA GLY A 114 -11.65 19.86 -13.88
C GLY A 114 -12.16 20.08 -12.46
N GLY A 115 -11.26 20.15 -11.49
CA GLY A 115 -11.62 20.30 -10.08
C GLY A 115 -10.37 20.34 -9.20
N ALA A 116 -10.35 19.52 -8.15
CA ALA A 116 -9.16 19.31 -7.33
C ALA A 116 -7.95 18.89 -8.17
N ASN A 117 -8.19 18.04 -9.17
CA ASN A 117 -7.24 17.74 -10.23
C ASN A 117 -7.40 18.79 -11.36
N HIS A 118 -6.29 19.37 -11.81
CA HIS A 118 -6.31 20.43 -12.83
C HIS A 118 -6.81 19.92 -14.19
N VAL A 119 -6.59 18.64 -14.49
CA VAL A 119 -7.14 17.97 -15.66
C VAL A 119 -8.40 17.18 -15.31
N SER A 120 -9.25 16.94 -16.30
CA SER A 120 -10.41 16.05 -16.12
C SER A 120 -9.99 14.59 -15.92
N LEU A 121 -10.88 13.76 -15.37
CA LEU A 121 -10.57 12.34 -15.14
C LEU A 121 -10.26 11.62 -16.45
N ILE A 122 -11.00 11.91 -17.52
CA ILE A 122 -10.74 11.37 -18.86
C ILE A 122 -9.32 11.74 -19.32
N GLN A 123 -8.92 12.99 -19.13
CA GLN A 123 -7.59 13.45 -19.52
C GLN A 123 -6.50 12.84 -18.62
N GLY A 124 -6.76 12.71 -17.32
CA GLY A 124 -5.88 12.05 -16.36
C GLY A 124 -5.61 10.60 -16.72
N GLN A 125 -6.64 9.84 -17.10
CA GLN A 125 -6.50 8.45 -17.56
C GLN A 125 -5.67 8.35 -18.84
N ARG A 126 -5.91 9.23 -19.81
CA ARG A 126 -5.11 9.31 -21.06
C ARG A 126 -3.65 9.63 -20.77
N ASN A 127 -3.41 10.58 -19.88
CA ASN A 127 -2.07 10.94 -19.44
C ASN A 127 -1.41 9.73 -18.76
N PHE A 128 -2.10 9.03 -17.86
CA PHE A 128 -1.53 7.89 -17.18
C PHE A 128 -1.12 6.77 -18.15
N VAL A 129 -1.95 6.47 -19.14
CA VAL A 129 -1.61 5.51 -20.22
C VAL A 129 -0.36 5.94 -20.98
N ARG A 130 -0.18 7.25 -21.23
CA ARG A 130 0.91 7.80 -22.04
C ARG A 130 2.23 7.98 -21.27
N ILE A 131 2.16 8.46 -20.03
CA ILE A 131 3.33 8.94 -19.25
C ILE A 131 3.43 8.35 -17.84
N GLY A 132 2.47 7.51 -17.40
CA GLY A 132 2.47 6.92 -16.06
C GLY A 132 2.06 7.88 -14.93
N ALA A 133 1.46 9.02 -15.28
CA ALA A 133 1.06 10.09 -14.36
C ALA A 133 -0.26 10.74 -14.82
N SER A 134 -1.05 11.29 -13.89
CA SER A 134 -2.28 12.05 -14.20
C SER A 134 -1.97 13.33 -14.99
N GLU A 135 -0.81 13.95 -14.78
CA GLU A 135 -0.36 15.16 -15.47
C GLU A 135 1.17 15.19 -15.61
N GLU A 136 1.69 15.89 -16.62
CA GLU A 136 3.14 16.01 -16.83
C GLU A 136 3.86 16.70 -15.66
N ARG A 137 3.24 17.75 -15.09
CA ARG A 137 3.84 18.54 -13.99
C ARG A 137 4.06 17.73 -12.70
N ILE A 138 3.33 16.62 -12.52
CA ILE A 138 3.38 15.81 -11.30
C ILE A 138 4.26 14.56 -11.43
N LEU A 139 4.94 14.37 -12.57
CA LEU A 139 5.79 13.19 -12.82
C LEU A 139 6.85 12.94 -11.73
N LYS A 140 7.33 13.99 -11.07
CA LYS A 140 8.31 13.87 -9.97
C LYS A 140 7.72 13.32 -8.65
N HIS A 141 6.40 13.20 -8.56
CA HIS A 141 5.69 12.77 -7.35
C HIS A 141 5.09 11.36 -7.47
N VAL A 142 5.17 10.72 -8.63
CA VAL A 142 4.67 9.35 -8.83
C VAL A 142 5.73 8.31 -8.49
N ARG A 143 5.27 7.10 -8.15
CA ARG A 143 6.10 5.89 -8.12
C ARG A 143 5.53 4.81 -9.02
N LYS A 144 6.39 3.85 -9.38
CA LYS A 144 5.91 2.60 -10.01
C LYS A 144 5.00 1.84 -9.03
N PRO A 145 4.00 1.10 -9.53
CA PRO A 145 3.25 0.15 -8.73
C PRO A 145 4.18 -0.88 -8.07
N LEU A 146 3.85 -1.28 -6.85
CA LEU A 146 4.50 -2.40 -6.18
C LEU A 146 4.04 -3.72 -6.81
N ALA A 147 4.84 -4.78 -6.68
CA ALA A 147 4.50 -6.10 -7.22
C ALA A 147 3.19 -6.68 -6.64
N SER A 148 2.82 -6.28 -5.42
CA SER A 148 1.57 -6.68 -4.76
C SER A 148 0.37 -5.82 -5.14
N GLU A 149 0.58 -4.65 -5.75
CA GLU A 149 -0.49 -3.73 -6.12
C GLU A 149 -1.09 -4.13 -7.46
N GLN A 150 -2.31 -4.65 -7.40
CA GLN A 150 -3.06 -5.08 -8.58
C GLN A 150 -4.00 -3.97 -9.05
N ARG A 151 -4.38 -4.02 -10.33
CA ARG A 151 -5.51 -3.23 -10.83
C ARG A 151 -6.81 -3.96 -10.55
N ASP A 152 -7.88 -3.19 -10.40
CA ASP A 152 -9.23 -3.73 -10.52
C ASP A 152 -9.34 -4.39 -11.92
N PRO A 153 -9.68 -5.68 -12.00
CA PRO A 153 -9.65 -6.44 -13.25
C PRO A 153 -10.64 -5.92 -14.29
N ASP A 154 -11.70 -5.22 -13.85
CA ASP A 154 -12.70 -4.64 -14.73
C ASP A 154 -12.37 -3.20 -15.12
N TRP A 155 -11.32 -2.60 -14.53
CA TRP A 155 -10.93 -1.24 -14.83
C TRP A 155 -10.48 -1.09 -16.29
N ARG A 156 -10.95 -0.01 -16.90
CA ARG A 156 -10.58 0.45 -18.23
C ARG A 156 -10.70 1.97 -18.28
N PRO A 157 -10.04 2.68 -19.19
CA PRO A 157 -10.32 4.10 -19.42
C PRO A 157 -11.80 4.35 -19.78
N ILE A 158 -12.28 5.54 -19.44
CA ILE A 158 -13.61 6.02 -19.82
C ILE A 158 -13.68 6.13 -21.33
N ASP A 159 -14.75 5.60 -21.90
CA ASP A 159 -15.11 5.74 -23.30
C ASP A 159 -16.41 6.54 -23.39
N PRO A 160 -16.36 7.83 -23.76
CA PRO A 160 -17.56 8.67 -23.89
C PRO A 160 -18.60 8.16 -24.89
N ALA A 161 -18.25 7.24 -25.80
CA ALA A 161 -19.20 6.63 -26.71
C ALA A 161 -19.96 5.44 -26.08
N ARG A 162 -19.42 4.85 -25.01
CA ARG A 162 -19.97 3.68 -24.32
C ARG A 162 -20.57 4.05 -22.95
N ASP A 163 -19.92 4.95 -22.25
CA ASP A 163 -20.21 5.28 -20.85
C ASP A 163 -21.22 6.42 -20.77
N GLN A 164 -22.22 6.26 -19.89
CA GLN A 164 -23.22 7.29 -19.63
C GLN A 164 -22.62 8.36 -18.73
N ILE A 165 -22.01 9.38 -19.34
CA ILE A 165 -21.39 10.50 -18.63
C ILE A 165 -22.46 11.54 -18.28
N GLU A 166 -22.66 11.76 -16.99
CA GLU A 166 -23.50 12.86 -16.49
C GLU A 166 -22.77 14.20 -16.69
N ARG A 167 -23.51 15.24 -17.08
CA ARG A 167 -23.01 16.62 -17.17
C ARG A 167 -23.71 17.50 -16.14
N PRO A 168 -22.96 18.30 -15.35
CA PRO A 168 -23.56 19.15 -14.35
C PRO A 168 -24.38 20.28 -15.01
N GLN A 169 -25.56 20.57 -14.45
CA GLN A 169 -26.49 21.58 -14.90
C GLN A 169 -26.56 22.73 -13.88
N ALA A 170 -26.64 23.96 -14.38
CA ALA A 170 -26.72 25.14 -13.52
C ALA A 170 -28.02 25.12 -12.69
N GLY A 171 -27.89 25.45 -11.40
CA GLY A 171 -29.03 25.52 -10.48
C GLY A 171 -29.47 24.18 -9.86
N VAL A 172 -28.79 23.08 -10.18
CA VAL A 172 -29.04 21.77 -9.54
C VAL A 172 -28.16 21.63 -8.30
N ASP A 173 -28.77 21.29 -7.16
CA ASP A 173 -28.02 20.90 -5.95
C ASP A 173 -27.57 19.44 -6.06
N TYR A 174 -26.32 19.26 -6.49
CA TYR A 174 -25.73 17.93 -6.57
C TYR A 174 -25.34 17.36 -5.21
N GLY A 175 -25.17 18.18 -4.17
CA GLY A 175 -24.72 17.76 -2.84
C GLY A 175 -25.65 16.74 -2.18
N SER A 176 -26.94 16.83 -2.49
CA SER A 176 -27.98 15.91 -1.99
C SER A 176 -28.24 14.69 -2.87
N THR A 177 -27.56 14.56 -4.01
CA THR A 177 -27.86 13.52 -5.03
C THR A 177 -26.79 12.44 -5.19
N TYR A 178 -25.71 12.51 -4.39
CA TYR A 178 -24.70 11.45 -4.36
C TYR A 178 -25.28 10.16 -3.78
N PRO A 179 -24.93 8.97 -4.33
CA PRO A 179 -25.38 7.71 -3.77
C PRO A 179 -24.74 7.46 -2.40
N ALA A 180 -25.48 6.79 -1.50
CA ALA A 180 -24.95 6.38 -0.19
C ALA A 180 -23.73 5.43 -0.31
N ASP A 181 -23.72 4.60 -1.35
CA ASP A 181 -22.54 3.83 -1.76
C ASP A 181 -21.86 4.53 -2.95
N SER A 182 -20.76 5.22 -2.67
CA SER A 182 -19.99 5.96 -3.65
C SER A 182 -19.30 5.07 -4.68
N THR A 183 -19.14 3.76 -4.41
CA THR A 183 -18.55 2.82 -5.38
C THR A 183 -19.44 2.61 -6.61
N ARG A 184 -20.72 2.99 -6.54
CA ARG A 184 -21.64 3.01 -7.67
C ARG A 184 -21.27 4.02 -8.76
N LEU A 185 -20.39 4.97 -8.45
CA LEU A 185 -19.88 5.96 -9.41
C LEU A 185 -18.71 5.44 -10.24
N TYR A 186 -18.17 4.24 -9.94
CA TYR A 186 -17.20 3.61 -10.81
C TYR A 186 -17.86 3.22 -12.14
N TYR A 187 -17.61 4.00 -13.19
CA TYR A 187 -18.20 3.84 -14.53
C TYR A 187 -17.94 2.46 -15.18
N TRP A 188 -16.92 1.73 -14.73
CA TRP A 188 -16.61 0.39 -15.23
C TRP A 188 -17.35 -0.72 -14.48
N ARG A 189 -17.94 -0.43 -13.32
CA ARG A 189 -18.73 -1.40 -12.56
C ARG A 189 -20.15 -1.45 -13.12
N LYS A 190 -20.69 -2.66 -13.26
CA LYS A 190 -22.08 -2.83 -13.67
C LYS A 190 -22.99 -2.25 -12.58
N PRO A 191 -24.10 -1.56 -12.94
CA PRO A 191 -25.14 -1.24 -11.98
C PRO A 191 -25.58 -2.53 -11.31
N GLN A 192 -25.46 -2.63 -9.98
CA GLN A 192 -26.04 -3.75 -9.25
C GLN A 192 -27.57 -3.64 -9.41
N ALA A 193 -28.20 -4.74 -9.83
CA ALA A 193 -29.66 -4.82 -9.85
C ALA A 193 -30.15 -4.65 -8.40
N GLN A 194 -31.08 -3.72 -8.20
CA GLN A 194 -31.77 -3.51 -6.92
C GLN A 194 -32.72 -4.67 -6.63
#